data_AF-A0A6B3CHY4-F1
#
_entry.id   AF-A0A6B3CHY4-F1
#
_cell.length_a   1.000
_cell.length_b   1.000
_cell.length_c   1.000
_cell.angle_alpha   90.00
_cell.angle_beta   90.00
_cell.angle_gamma   90.00
#
_symmetry.space_group_name_H-M   'P 1'
#
loop_
_entity.id
_entity.type
_entity.pdbx_description
1 polymer ?
#
loop_
_entity_poly.entity_id
_entity_poly.type
_entity_poly.pdbx_seq_one_letter_code
_entity_poly.pdbx_strand_id
1 'polypeptide(L)'
;GHVDLGELFAEDGWQDRAAAATGTTYPVDGADFAPVVPNPSKVICVGHNYTNHIKEMGRDLPSYPTLFPKFAETLLGANDDIAKPAETDTLDWEVELAVVIGKRVRRADERQAAEAIAGFTVMND
;
A
#
# COMPACT_ATOMS: atom_id res chain seq x y z
N GLY A 1 -6.24 -17.97 -14.01
CA GLY A 1 -5.37 -16.90 -13.52
C GLY A 1 -5.63 -16.71 -12.04
N HIS A 2 -4.83 -15.89 -11.38
CA HIS A 2 -5.07 -15.44 -10.00
C HIS A 2 -6.24 -14.47 -9.96
N VAL A 3 -6.99 -14.45 -8.86
CA VAL A 3 -8.12 -13.52 -8.70
C VAL A 3 -7.67 -12.11 -8.33
N ASP A 4 -6.50 -11.98 -7.68
CA ASP A 4 -5.88 -10.72 -7.30
C ASP A 4 -4.35 -10.84 -7.16
N LEU A 5 -3.66 -9.72 -6.88
CA LEU A 5 -2.20 -9.71 -6.69
C LEU A 5 -1.75 -10.38 -5.38
N GLY A 6 -2.61 -10.48 -4.37
CA GLY A 6 -2.30 -11.16 -3.12
C GLY A 6 -2.10 -12.66 -3.34
N GLU A 7 -2.96 -13.29 -4.14
CA GLU A 7 -2.78 -14.68 -4.57
C GLU A 7 -1.54 -14.85 -5.45
N LEU A 8 -1.28 -13.91 -6.37
CA LEU A 8 -0.09 -13.95 -7.23
C LEU A 8 1.20 -13.90 -6.40
N PHE A 9 1.31 -12.98 -5.43
CA PHE A 9 2.49 -12.85 -4.58
C PHE A 9 2.73 -14.04 -3.65
N ALA A 10 1.72 -14.91 -3.45
CA ALA A 10 1.89 -16.14 -2.70
C ALA A 10 2.68 -17.22 -3.46
N GLU A 11 2.85 -17.07 -4.78
CA GLU A 11 3.65 -17.98 -5.60
C GLU A 11 5.13 -17.57 -5.62
N ASP A 12 6.02 -18.55 -5.44
CA ASP A 12 7.44 -18.35 -5.71
C ASP A 12 7.65 -18.06 -7.20
N GLY A 13 8.47 -17.05 -7.52
CA GLY A 13 8.73 -16.65 -8.91
C GLY A 13 7.55 -15.97 -9.59
N TRP A 14 6.63 -15.37 -8.83
CA TRP A 14 5.48 -14.64 -9.39
C TRP A 14 5.87 -13.56 -10.42
N GLN A 15 7.08 -13.00 -10.32
CA GLN A 15 7.61 -12.03 -11.27
C GLN A 15 7.71 -12.60 -12.68
N ASP A 16 8.24 -13.82 -12.82
CA ASP A 16 8.38 -14.48 -14.13
C ASP A 16 7.00 -14.78 -14.72
N ARG A 17 6.05 -15.18 -13.87
CA ARG A 17 4.66 -15.39 -14.28
C ARG A 17 3.98 -14.10 -14.73
N ALA A 18 4.18 -13.01 -14.00
CA ALA A 18 3.66 -11.69 -14.37
C ALA A 18 4.27 -11.21 -15.71
N ALA A 19 5.58 -11.38 -15.90
CA ALA A 19 6.27 -11.01 -17.13
C ALA A 19 5.83 -11.85 -18.35
N ALA A 20 5.45 -13.11 -18.13
CA ALA A 20 4.96 -14.01 -19.16
C ALA A 20 3.42 -13.98 -19.35
N ALA A 21 2.71 -13.02 -18.74
CA ALA A 21 1.26 -12.96 -18.80
C ALA A 21 0.75 -12.78 -20.24
N THR A 22 -0.06 -13.73 -20.69
CA THR A 22 -0.68 -13.77 -22.03
C THR A 22 -2.20 -13.92 -21.96
N GLY A 23 -2.78 -13.66 -20.79
CA GLY A 23 -4.21 -13.77 -20.54
C GLY A 23 -5.03 -12.68 -21.24
N THR A 24 -6.33 -12.67 -20.95
CA THR A 24 -7.25 -11.64 -21.43
C THR A 24 -6.75 -10.24 -21.06
N THR A 25 -6.76 -9.34 -22.03
CA THR A 25 -6.43 -7.93 -21.82
C THR A 25 -7.71 -7.11 -21.69
N TYR A 26 -7.67 -6.11 -20.81
CA TYR A 26 -8.75 -5.14 -20.62
C TYR A 26 -8.21 -3.75 -20.92
N PRO A 27 -8.99 -2.86 -21.55
CA PRO A 27 -8.63 -1.46 -21.66
C PRO A 27 -8.43 -0.85 -20.26
N VAL A 28 -7.38 -0.05 -20.11
CA VAL A 28 -7.13 0.69 -18.86
C VAL A 28 -8.09 1.87 -18.71
N ASP A 29 -8.51 2.45 -19.83
CA ASP A 29 -9.44 3.57 -19.86
C ASP A 29 -10.84 3.11 -19.44
N GLY A 30 -11.39 3.78 -18.43
CA GLY A 30 -12.67 3.40 -17.82
C GLY A 30 -12.64 2.10 -17.00
N ALA A 31 -11.46 1.56 -16.68
CA ALA A 31 -11.36 0.41 -15.80
C ALA A 31 -11.76 0.78 -14.35
N ASP A 32 -12.49 -0.12 -13.71
CA ASP A 32 -12.80 -0.06 -12.29
C ASP A 32 -11.69 -0.79 -11.51
N PHE A 33 -10.89 -0.04 -10.76
CA PHE A 33 -9.69 -0.56 -10.09
C PHE A 33 -9.99 -0.94 -8.65
N ALA A 34 -9.93 -2.24 -8.34
CA ALA A 34 -9.84 -2.71 -6.96
C ALA A 34 -8.58 -2.18 -6.25
N PRO A 35 -8.52 -2.22 -4.90
CA PRO A 35 -7.27 -2.03 -4.19
C PRO A 35 -6.18 -2.96 -4.72
N VAL A 36 -4.94 -2.47 -4.82
CA VAL A 36 -3.79 -3.22 -5.41
C VAL A 36 -3.65 -4.61 -4.80
N VAL A 37 -3.74 -4.71 -3.47
CA VAL A 37 -3.92 -5.97 -2.75
C VAL A 37 -5.23 -5.86 -1.99
N PRO A 38 -6.31 -6.54 -2.40
CA PRO A 38 -7.63 -6.39 -1.77
C PRO A 38 -7.70 -6.91 -0.33
N ASN A 39 -6.93 -7.96 -0.02
CA ASN A 39 -6.99 -8.66 1.27
C ASN A 39 -5.60 -8.76 1.94
N PRO A 40 -4.93 -7.63 2.25
CA PRO A 40 -3.61 -7.68 2.88
C PRO A 40 -3.73 -8.15 4.33
N SER A 41 -2.81 -9.02 4.77
CA SER A 41 -2.81 -9.48 6.16
C SER A 41 -2.48 -8.38 7.18
N LYS A 42 -1.85 -7.28 6.73
CA LYS A 42 -1.44 -6.11 7.54
C LYS A 42 -1.36 -4.88 6.63
N VAL A 43 -1.85 -3.75 7.12
CA VAL A 43 -1.52 -2.41 6.61
C VAL A 43 -0.93 -1.64 7.79
N ILE A 44 0.33 -1.19 7.64
CA ILE A 44 1.08 -0.51 8.71
C ILE A 44 1.46 0.87 8.18
N CYS A 45 0.87 1.90 8.76
CA CYS A 45 1.14 3.30 8.42
C CYS A 45 2.33 3.83 9.22
N VAL A 46 2.98 4.87 8.69
CA VAL A 46 4.17 5.47 9.30
C VAL A 46 3.96 6.97 9.52
N GLY A 47 3.73 7.36 10.78
CA GLY A 47 3.56 8.77 11.14
C GLY A 47 4.89 9.54 11.10
N HIS A 48 4.82 10.82 10.72
CA HIS A 48 5.93 11.77 10.78
C HIS A 48 7.20 11.30 10.07
N ASN A 49 7.09 10.98 8.78
CA ASN A 49 8.20 10.44 7.99
C ASN A 49 8.74 11.38 6.90
N TYR A 50 8.33 12.67 6.91
CA TYR A 50 8.85 13.71 6.03
C TYR A 50 9.53 14.81 6.83
N THR A 51 10.87 14.82 6.80
CA THR A 51 11.72 15.75 7.58
C THR A 51 11.30 17.21 7.49
N ASN A 52 10.97 17.70 6.29
CA ASN A 52 10.58 19.11 6.11
C ASN A 52 9.26 19.42 6.82
N HIS A 53 8.27 18.53 6.67
CA HIS A 53 6.96 18.67 7.29
C HIS A 53 7.04 18.61 8.83
N ILE A 54 7.89 17.73 9.38
CA ILE A 54 8.12 17.64 10.84
C ILE A 54 8.68 18.96 11.38
N LYS A 55 9.64 19.55 10.67
CA LYS A 55 10.27 20.82 11.06
C LYS A 55 9.29 22.00 10.97
N GLU A 56 8.43 22.03 9.94
CA GLU A 56 7.38 23.06 9.81
C GLU A 56 6.40 23.05 10.99
N MET A 57 6.06 21.87 11.51
CA MET A 57 5.22 21.72 12.70
C MET A 57 5.95 22.06 14.02
N GLY A 58 7.24 22.41 13.98
CA GLY A 58 8.03 22.71 15.18
C GLY A 58 8.30 21.49 16.08
N ARG A 59 8.30 20.28 15.51
CA ARG A 59 8.56 19.03 16.23
C ARG A 59 10.01 18.58 16.06
N ASP A 60 10.51 17.86 17.06
CA ASP A 60 11.80 17.18 16.97
C ASP A 60 11.72 15.96 16.04
N LEU A 61 12.84 15.64 15.37
CA LEU A 61 12.91 14.44 14.55
C LEU A 61 12.80 13.18 15.42
N PRO A 62 11.94 12.22 15.07
CA PRO A 62 11.78 11.01 15.85
C PRO A 62 13.04 10.13 15.77
N SER A 63 13.43 9.53 16.90
CA SER A 63 14.54 8.57 16.95
C SER A 63 14.14 7.15 16.52
N TYR A 64 12.83 6.88 16.47
CA TYR A 64 12.24 5.62 16.03
C TYR A 64 10.97 5.89 15.21
N PRO A 65 10.62 5.03 14.24
CA PRO A 65 9.39 5.19 13.47
C PRO A 65 8.13 5.14 14.35
N THR A 66 7.16 6.01 14.05
CA THR A 66 5.81 5.89 14.63
C THR A 66 4.99 4.97 13.74
N LEU A 67 4.52 3.85 14.30
CA LEU A 67 3.76 2.85 13.55
C LEU A 67 2.35 2.71 14.12
N PHE A 68 1.35 2.65 13.24
CA PHE A 68 -0.02 2.34 13.61
C PHE A 68 -0.69 1.46 12.54
N PRO A 69 -1.65 0.60 12.93
CA PRO A 69 -2.33 -0.25 11.98
C PRO A 69 -3.48 0.50 11.30
N LYS A 70 -3.71 0.16 10.03
CA LYS A 70 -4.97 0.40 9.33
C LYS A 70 -5.60 -0.97 9.02
N PHE A 71 -6.92 -1.10 9.13
CA PHE A 71 -7.59 -2.36 8.81
C PHE A 71 -7.75 -2.50 7.30
N ALA A 72 -7.58 -3.72 6.77
CA ALA A 72 -7.76 -4.00 5.35
C ALA A 72 -9.14 -3.56 4.82
N GLU A 73 -10.18 -3.65 5.65
CA GLU A 73 -11.55 -3.27 5.32
C GLU A 73 -11.74 -1.78 5.03
N THR A 74 -10.76 -0.92 5.34
CA THR A 74 -10.81 0.50 5.01
C THR A 74 -10.29 0.79 3.60
N LEU A 75 -9.71 -0.21 2.91
CA LEU A 75 -9.14 -0.02 1.58
C LEU A 75 -10.25 0.04 0.53
N LEU A 76 -10.12 1.03 -0.36
CA LEU A 76 -11.02 1.24 -1.48
C LEU A 76 -10.23 1.24 -2.79
N GLY A 77 -10.94 1.04 -3.89
CA GLY A 77 -10.42 1.20 -5.23
C GLY A 77 -9.89 2.61 -5.49
N ALA A 78 -9.01 2.76 -6.47
CA ALA A 78 -8.32 4.02 -6.73
C ALA A 78 -9.28 5.17 -7.13
N ASN A 79 -10.49 4.84 -7.57
CA ASN A 79 -11.51 5.78 -8.00
C ASN A 79 -12.84 5.60 -7.27
N ASP A 80 -12.85 4.80 -6.20
CA ASP A 80 -14.06 4.57 -5.40
C ASP A 80 -14.43 5.82 -4.59
N ASP A 81 -15.72 5.99 -4.38
CA ASP A 81 -16.24 7.07 -3.53
C ASP A 81 -15.93 6.80 -2.04
N ILE A 82 -15.43 7.82 -1.34
CA ILE A 82 -15.29 7.79 0.12
C ILE A 82 -16.58 8.31 0.75
N ALA A 83 -17.32 7.44 1.43
CA ALA A 83 -18.50 7.83 2.18
C ALA A 83 -18.11 8.62 3.44
N LYS A 84 -18.26 9.95 3.42
CA LYS A 84 -18.02 10.82 4.60
C LYS A 84 -18.99 10.44 5.73
N PRO A 85 -18.50 10.06 6.94
CA PRO A 85 -19.35 9.83 8.10
C PRO A 85 -20.04 11.12 8.57
N ALA A 86 -21.26 11.01 9.10
CA ALA A 86 -22.01 12.15 9.61
C ALA A 86 -21.42 12.70 10.92
N GLU A 87 -20.60 11.91 11.60
CA GLU A 87 -20.01 12.18 12.90
C GLU A 87 -18.80 13.13 12.86
N THR A 88 -18.28 13.47 11.66
CA THR A 88 -17.09 14.32 11.52
C THR A 88 -17.28 15.44 10.51
N ASP A 89 -16.77 16.62 10.85
CA ASP A 89 -16.58 17.74 9.93
C ASP A 89 -15.11 18.00 9.60
N THR A 90 -14.21 17.16 10.12
CA THR A 90 -12.76 17.25 9.95
C THR A 90 -12.22 16.03 9.21
N LEU A 91 -12.93 15.57 8.18
CA LEU A 91 -12.40 14.59 7.24
C LEU A 91 -11.25 15.27 6.47
N ASP A 92 -10.06 14.67 6.55
CA ASP A 92 -8.82 15.22 5.98
C ASP A 92 -8.15 14.18 5.06
N TRP A 93 -7.14 14.61 4.32
CA TRP A 93 -6.40 13.78 3.38
C TRP A 93 -4.92 13.63 3.79
N GLU A 94 -4.37 12.44 3.58
CA GLU A 94 -2.95 12.15 3.76
C GLU A 94 -2.46 11.27 2.60
N VAL A 95 -1.94 11.91 1.53
CA VAL A 95 -1.42 11.18 0.37
C VAL A 95 -0.02 10.64 0.67
N GLU A 96 0.12 9.33 0.65
CA GLU A 96 1.34 8.62 1.02
C GLU A 96 1.84 7.67 -0.08
N LEU A 97 3.16 7.41 -0.06
CA LEU A 97 3.76 6.31 -0.79
C LEU A 97 3.51 5.00 -0.04
N ALA A 98 2.75 4.09 -0.64
CA ALA A 98 2.56 2.75 -0.11
C ALA A 98 3.61 1.77 -0.67
N VAL A 99 4.24 1.02 0.22
CA VAL A 99 5.19 -0.05 -0.13
C VAL A 99 4.47 -1.40 -0.09
N VAL A 100 4.41 -2.09 -1.22
CA VAL A 100 3.74 -3.40 -1.33
C VAL A 100 4.76 -4.51 -1.15
N ILE A 101 4.54 -5.39 -0.17
CA ILE A 101 5.43 -6.50 0.14
C ILE A 101 5.01 -7.75 -0.65
N GLY A 102 5.91 -8.24 -1.50
CA GLY A 102 5.67 -9.41 -2.38
C GLY A 102 6.32 -10.70 -1.93
N LYS A 103 7.06 -10.67 -0.82
CA LYS A 103 7.76 -11.85 -0.28
C LYS A 103 7.73 -11.81 1.23
N ARG A 104 7.55 -12.98 1.86
CA ARG A 104 7.66 -13.11 3.31
C ARG A 104 9.04 -12.66 3.77
N VAL A 105 9.05 -11.70 4.69
CA VAL A 105 10.28 -11.13 5.27
C VAL A 105 10.19 -11.15 6.79
N ARG A 106 11.31 -11.42 7.47
CA ARG A 106 11.37 -11.46 8.94
C ARG A 106 12.80 -11.22 9.42
N ARG A 107 12.97 -10.26 10.35
CA ARG A 107 14.29 -9.87 10.90
C ARG A 107 15.32 -9.65 9.78
N ALA A 108 14.91 -8.86 8.79
CA ALA A 108 15.69 -8.62 7.59
C ALA A 108 16.68 -7.48 7.77
N ASP A 109 17.81 -7.58 7.09
CA ASP A 109 18.66 -6.43 6.80
C ASP A 109 18.06 -5.55 5.67
N GLU A 110 18.71 -4.42 5.37
CA GLU A 110 18.23 -3.46 4.36
C GLU A 110 18.08 -4.07 2.97
N ARG A 111 19.03 -4.93 2.57
CA ARG A 111 19.01 -5.58 1.26
C ARG A 111 17.87 -6.59 1.17
N GLN A 112 17.72 -7.43 2.19
CA GLN A 112 16.62 -8.39 2.28
C GLN A 112 15.25 -7.71 2.33
N ALA A 113 15.17 -6.55 2.99
CA ALA A 113 13.96 -5.74 3.00
C ALA A 113 13.64 -5.20 1.60
N ALA A 114 14.63 -4.63 0.90
CA ALA A 114 14.47 -4.15 -0.47
C ALA A 114 14.07 -5.27 -1.45
N GLU A 115 14.70 -6.45 -1.35
CA GLU A 115 14.37 -7.64 -2.15
C GLU A 115 12.95 -8.17 -1.89
N ALA A 116 12.32 -7.82 -0.77
CA ALA A 116 10.95 -8.25 -0.44
C ALA A 116 9.86 -7.32 -0.99
N ILE A 117 10.22 -6.13 -1.47
CA ILE A 117 9.28 -5.16 -2.04
C ILE A 117 8.83 -5.65 -3.42
N ALA A 118 7.53 -5.88 -3.60
CA ALA A 118 6.94 -6.14 -4.92
C ALA A 118 6.93 -4.89 -5.79
N GLY A 119 6.64 -3.75 -5.16
CA GLY A 119 6.55 -2.47 -5.83
C GLY A 119 5.98 -1.40 -4.90
N PHE A 120 5.59 -0.29 -5.52
CA PHE A 120 5.07 0.88 -4.84
C PHE A 120 3.74 1.30 -5.46
N THR A 121 2.87 1.89 -4.66
CA THR A 121 1.62 2.51 -5.12
C THR A 121 1.36 3.77 -4.30
N VAL A 122 0.27 4.48 -4.61
CA VAL A 122 -0.21 5.63 -3.84
C VAL A 122 -1.36 5.18 -2.94
N MET A 123 -1.43 5.70 -1.72
CA MET A 123 -2.54 5.50 -0.79
C MET A 123 -2.93 6.84 -0.18
N ASN A 124 -4.21 7.02 0.14
CA ASN A 124 -4.70 8.11 0.98
C ASN A 124 -5.03 7.49 2.35
N ASP A 125 -4.31 7.88 3.41
CA ASP A 125 -4.54 7.40 4.79
C ASP A 125 -5.76 8.11 5.41
#